data_AF-A0AAE4REE2-F1
#
_entry.id   AF-A0AAE4REE2-F1
#
_cell.length_a   1.000
_cell.length_b   1.000
_cell.length_c   1.000
_cell.angle_alpha   90.00
_cell.angle_beta   90.00
_cell.angle_gamma   90.00
#
_symmetry.space_group_name_H-M   'P 1'
#
loop_
_entity.id
_entity.type
_entity.pdbx_description
1 polymer ?
#
loop_
_entity_poly.entity_id
_entity_poly.type
_entity_poly.pdbx_seq_one_letter_code
_entity_poly.pdbx_strand_id
1 'polypeptide(L)'
;MAQGKRRRSHRSSQAAAAGSTGPTTVSSLHSVEIHPPARPESASIWSRRRVLLLNSTYEPLTALPMRRAIVMVICGKADVVHHDPAGPVIHSATRSIVVPSVIQLRSYVRVPYRARVPMTRAALMHRDRFCCAYCGAKADTVDHVVPRSRGGDHSWENCVACCSTCNHRKGDKLLSELGWALRRPPMPPTGQHWRLLSTVKELDPAWARYLGEGAA
;
A
#
# COMPACT_ATOMS: atom_id res chain seq x y z
N MET A 1 14.14 -57.64 39.11
CA MET A 1 12.79 -58.15 38.79
C MET A 1 12.12 -57.08 37.93
N ALA A 2 12.37 -57.11 36.62
CA ALA A 2 11.42 -57.56 35.59
C ALA A 2 10.42 -56.44 35.21
N GLN A 3 10.11 -56.08 33.97
CA GLN A 3 10.41 -56.42 32.57
C GLN A 3 9.76 -55.23 31.79
N GLY A 4 10.31 -54.61 30.75
CA GLY A 4 10.43 -55.08 29.35
C GLY A 4 10.08 -53.88 28.43
N LYS A 5 10.94 -53.41 27.51
CA LYS A 5 11.17 -53.90 26.12
C LYS A 5 9.84 -54.00 25.32
N ARG A 6 9.56 -53.24 24.25
CA ARG A 6 10.16 -53.19 22.87
C ARG A 6 9.47 -52.06 22.08
N ARG A 7 10.13 -51.19 21.31
CA ARG A 7 10.72 -51.30 19.94
C ARG A 7 9.75 -51.70 18.80
N ARG A 8 9.55 -50.72 17.88
CA ARG A 8 9.48 -50.73 16.39
C ARG A 8 8.93 -51.98 15.67
N SER A 9 8.06 -51.79 14.68
CA SER A 9 8.43 -51.74 13.25
C SER A 9 7.22 -51.72 12.30
N HIS A 10 7.45 -51.09 11.13
CA HIS A 10 6.67 -51.19 9.91
C HIS A 10 6.59 -52.63 9.38
N ARG A 11 5.48 -53.01 8.74
CA ARG A 11 5.53 -53.51 7.35
C ARG A 11 4.16 -53.56 6.66
N SER A 12 4.24 -53.21 5.39
CA SER A 12 3.30 -53.42 4.30
C SER A 12 2.96 -54.89 4.05
N SER A 13 1.78 -55.15 3.49
CA SER A 13 1.57 -56.27 2.57
C SER A 13 0.45 -55.93 1.58
N GLN A 14 0.76 -56.17 0.31
CA GLN A 14 -0.16 -56.21 -0.83
C GLN A 14 -0.89 -57.57 -0.83
N ALA A 15 -2.10 -57.61 -1.38
CA ALA A 15 -2.60 -58.76 -2.14
C ALA A 15 -3.75 -58.31 -3.05
N ALA A 16 -3.68 -58.74 -4.31
CA ALA A 16 -4.67 -58.56 -5.34
C ALA A 16 -5.64 -59.75 -5.39
N ALA A 17 -6.89 -59.54 -5.83
CA ALA A 17 -7.66 -60.53 -6.58
C ALA A 17 -8.88 -59.87 -7.24
N ALA A 18 -9.11 -60.25 -8.48
CA ALA A 18 -10.13 -59.76 -9.40
C ALA A 18 -11.51 -60.39 -9.14
N GLY A 19 -12.57 -59.68 -9.53
CA GLY A 19 -13.94 -60.18 -9.58
C GLY A 19 -14.84 -59.22 -10.34
N SER A 20 -15.20 -59.60 -11.56
CA SER A 20 -16.01 -58.86 -12.53
C SER A 20 -17.51 -58.91 -12.22
N THR A 21 -18.21 -57.77 -12.28
CA THR A 21 -19.65 -57.69 -12.56
C THR A 21 -19.95 -56.38 -13.32
N GLY A 22 -20.95 -56.46 -14.21
CA GLY A 22 -21.26 -55.51 -15.29
C GLY A 22 -21.91 -54.18 -14.87
N PRO A 23 -22.41 -53.42 -15.87
CA PRO A 23 -22.32 -51.96 -15.85
C PRO A 23 -23.51 -51.31 -15.13
N THR A 24 -23.22 -50.54 -14.10
CA THR A 24 -24.12 -49.52 -13.57
C THR A 24 -23.71 -48.17 -14.14
N THR A 25 -24.60 -47.61 -14.96
CA THR A 25 -24.58 -46.23 -15.43
C THR A 25 -24.65 -45.29 -14.23
N VAL A 26 -23.50 -44.77 -13.80
CA VAL A 26 -23.43 -43.65 -12.87
C VAL A 26 -23.18 -42.39 -13.70
N SER A 27 -24.21 -41.54 -13.77
CA SER A 27 -24.17 -40.24 -14.41
C SER A 27 -23.08 -39.39 -13.77
N SER A 28 -21.96 -39.21 -14.48
CA SER A 28 -20.84 -38.39 -14.02
C SER A 28 -21.20 -36.92 -14.23
N LEU A 29 -21.72 -36.30 -13.17
CA LEU A 29 -21.94 -34.86 -13.08
C LEU A 29 -20.60 -34.12 -13.09
N HIS A 30 -20.51 -33.14 -13.99
CA HIS A 30 -19.58 -32.01 -14.02
C HIS A 30 -18.07 -32.30 -14.05
N SER A 31 -17.52 -32.30 -15.27
CA SER A 31 -16.17 -31.76 -15.47
C SER A 31 -16.18 -30.28 -15.07
N VAL A 32 -15.55 -29.95 -13.95
CA VAL A 32 -15.23 -28.56 -13.64
C VAL A 32 -14.06 -28.18 -14.53
N GLU A 33 -14.36 -27.45 -15.61
CA GLU A 33 -13.33 -26.71 -16.32
C GLU A 33 -12.62 -25.82 -15.31
N ILE A 34 -11.36 -26.13 -15.02
CA ILE A 34 -10.49 -25.30 -14.21
C ILE A 34 -10.25 -24.03 -15.03
N HIS A 35 -11.05 -23.00 -14.76
CA HIS A 35 -10.80 -21.66 -15.28
C HIS A 35 -9.36 -21.26 -14.88
N PRO A 36 -8.53 -20.77 -15.82
CA PRO A 36 -7.24 -20.20 -15.45
C PRO A 36 -7.46 -19.07 -14.43
N PRO A 37 -6.54 -18.85 -13.47
CA PRO A 37 -6.71 -17.83 -12.45
C PRO A 37 -7.01 -16.49 -13.13
N ALA A 38 -8.15 -15.89 -12.76
CA ALA A 38 -8.56 -14.59 -13.25
C ALA A 38 -7.36 -13.63 -13.19
N ARG A 39 -7.07 -13.01 -14.34
CA ARG A 39 -6.13 -11.87 -14.43
C ARG A 39 -6.40 -10.93 -13.25
N PRO A 40 -5.37 -10.35 -12.62
CA PRO A 40 -5.55 -9.52 -11.43
C PRO A 40 -6.62 -8.48 -11.75
N GLU A 41 -7.73 -8.58 -11.03
CA GLU A 41 -8.93 -7.78 -11.26
C GLU A 41 -8.51 -6.32 -11.48
N SER A 42 -9.00 -5.76 -12.59
CA SER A 42 -8.91 -4.36 -12.94
C SER A 42 -9.30 -3.54 -11.72
N ALA A 43 -8.32 -3.09 -10.93
CA ALA A 43 -8.63 -2.31 -9.75
C ALA A 43 -9.42 -1.09 -10.23
N SER A 44 -10.65 -0.99 -9.73
CA SER A 44 -11.64 0.01 -10.11
C SER A 44 -10.99 1.37 -10.41
N ILE A 45 -11.34 1.97 -11.56
CA ILE A 45 -10.84 3.31 -11.98
C ILE A 45 -10.99 4.35 -10.86
N TRP A 46 -11.99 4.14 -9.99
CA TRP A 46 -12.31 4.93 -8.81
C TRP A 46 -11.25 4.89 -7.71
N SER A 47 -10.47 3.81 -7.62
CA SER A 47 -9.50 3.57 -6.55
C SER A 47 -8.07 3.95 -6.95
N ARG A 48 -7.72 3.79 -8.24
CA ARG A 48 -6.37 4.08 -8.75
C ARG A 48 -6.13 5.57 -8.98
N ARG A 49 -7.11 6.28 -9.54
CA ARG A 49 -6.91 7.68 -9.94
C ARG A 49 -7.00 8.63 -8.75
N ARG A 50 -6.08 9.58 -8.71
CA ARG A 50 -6.04 10.70 -7.76
C ARG A 50 -6.28 11.99 -8.53
N VAL A 51 -6.87 12.97 -7.86
CA VAL A 51 -7.18 14.29 -8.42
C VAL A 51 -6.57 15.34 -7.50
N LEU A 52 -5.80 16.26 -8.06
CA LEU A 52 -5.18 17.35 -7.30
C LEU A 52 -6.24 18.36 -6.90
N LEU A 53 -6.34 18.63 -5.60
CA LEU A 53 -7.17 19.70 -5.06
C LEU A 53 -6.30 20.95 -4.85
N LEU A 54 -6.70 22.04 -5.49
CA LEU A 54 -6.14 23.36 -5.30
C LEU A 54 -7.03 24.21 -4.41
N ASN A 55 -6.42 25.16 -3.72
CA ASN A 55 -7.11 26.26 -3.08
C ASN A 55 -7.67 27.22 -4.13
N SER A 56 -8.53 28.17 -3.71
CA SER A 56 -9.04 29.23 -4.61
C SER A 56 -7.92 30.13 -5.15
N THR A 57 -6.76 30.14 -4.48
CA THR A 57 -5.52 30.83 -4.87
C THR A 57 -4.59 29.98 -5.75
N TYR A 58 -5.03 28.80 -6.21
CA TYR A 58 -4.24 27.82 -6.99
C TYR A 58 -3.11 27.12 -6.25
N GLU A 59 -2.97 27.33 -4.94
CA GLU A 59 -2.02 26.60 -4.10
C GLU A 59 -2.44 25.13 -3.96
N PRO A 60 -1.54 24.15 -4.12
CA PRO A 60 -1.88 22.74 -3.97
C PRO A 60 -2.16 22.38 -2.51
N LEU A 61 -3.30 21.73 -2.27
CA LEU A 61 -3.73 21.32 -0.94
C LEU A 61 -3.45 19.84 -0.67
N THR A 62 -3.96 18.96 -1.52
CA THR A 62 -3.84 17.50 -1.37
C THR A 62 -4.24 16.78 -2.66
N ALA A 63 -3.99 15.46 -2.73
CA ALA A 63 -4.50 14.58 -3.77
C ALA A 63 -5.69 13.76 -3.23
N LEU A 64 -6.86 13.89 -3.86
CA LEU A 64 -8.09 13.21 -3.44
C LEU A 64 -8.36 11.95 -4.27
N PRO A 65 -9.06 10.94 -3.72
CA PRO A 65 -9.66 9.89 -4.54
C PRO A 65 -10.65 10.48 -5.55
N MET A 66 -10.68 9.94 -6.77
CA MET A 66 -11.53 10.41 -7.87
C MET A 66 -12.99 10.58 -7.47
N ARG A 67 -13.56 9.61 -6.75
CA ARG A 67 -14.96 9.67 -6.27
C ARG A 67 -15.24 10.93 -5.45
N ARG A 68 -14.33 11.32 -4.54
CA ARG A 68 -14.50 12.50 -3.69
C ARG A 68 -14.40 13.79 -4.52
N ALA A 69 -13.47 13.85 -5.46
CA ALA A 69 -13.33 14.99 -6.36
C ALA A 69 -14.60 15.23 -7.18
N ILE A 70 -15.19 14.17 -7.76
CA ILE A 70 -16.44 14.26 -8.53
C ILE A 70 -17.61 14.75 -7.67
N VAL A 71 -17.74 14.24 -6.44
CA VAL A 71 -18.76 14.73 -5.50
C VAL A 71 -18.58 16.23 -5.23
N MET A 72 -17.35 16.72 -5.07
CA MET A 72 -17.09 18.14 -4.86
C MET A 72 -17.50 19.00 -6.07
N VAL A 73 -17.26 18.51 -7.29
CA VAL A 73 -17.68 19.19 -8.53
C VAL A 73 -19.21 19.21 -8.66
N ILE A 74 -19.87 18.07 -8.47
CA ILE A 74 -21.34 17.96 -8.61
C ILE A 74 -22.06 18.83 -7.57
N CYS A 75 -21.55 18.88 -6.34
CA CYS A 75 -22.10 19.73 -5.28
C CYS A 75 -21.72 21.21 -5.43
N GLY A 76 -21.02 21.61 -6.49
CA GLY A 76 -20.63 23.00 -6.74
C GLY A 76 -19.63 23.56 -5.72
N LYS A 77 -18.86 22.71 -5.05
CA LYS A 77 -17.82 23.12 -4.08
C LYS A 77 -16.48 23.40 -4.75
N ALA A 78 -16.25 22.80 -5.92
CA ALA A 78 -15.03 22.92 -6.67
C ALA A 78 -15.31 22.96 -8.17
N ASP A 79 -14.43 23.64 -8.92
CA ASP A 79 -14.45 23.71 -10.37
C ASP A 79 -13.33 22.85 -10.95
N VAL A 80 -13.54 22.33 -12.17
CA VAL A 80 -12.52 21.58 -12.89
C VAL A 80 -11.56 22.56 -13.54
N VAL A 81 -10.26 22.39 -13.28
CA VAL A 81 -9.19 23.18 -13.89
C VAL A 81 -8.55 22.42 -15.04
N HIS A 82 -8.28 21.13 -14.84
CA HIS A 82 -7.75 20.22 -15.86
C HIS A 82 -8.54 18.93 -15.88
N HIS A 83 -8.88 18.47 -17.08
CA HIS A 83 -9.37 17.12 -17.30
C HIS A 83 -8.20 16.13 -17.41
N ASP A 84 -8.44 14.89 -17.03
CA ASP A 84 -7.50 13.79 -17.25
C ASP A 84 -7.49 13.42 -18.74
N PRO A 85 -6.36 13.56 -19.46
CA PRO A 85 -6.30 13.31 -20.91
C PRO A 85 -6.65 11.87 -21.30
N ALA A 86 -6.40 10.91 -20.41
CA ALA A 86 -6.73 9.49 -20.59
C ALA A 86 -7.91 9.08 -19.69
N GLY A 87 -8.65 10.06 -19.16
CA GLY A 87 -9.74 9.87 -18.22
C GLY A 87 -11.02 9.40 -18.93
N PRO A 88 -11.74 8.40 -18.38
CA PRO A 88 -13.05 8.03 -18.90
C PRO A 88 -14.06 9.17 -18.69
N VAL A 89 -15.14 9.16 -19.47
CA VAL A 89 -16.30 10.00 -19.22
C VAL A 89 -17.23 9.26 -18.26
N ILE A 90 -17.62 9.93 -17.18
CA ILE A 90 -18.54 9.41 -16.18
C ILE A 90 -19.93 9.96 -16.47
N HIS A 91 -20.89 9.05 -16.55
CA HIS A 91 -22.27 9.39 -16.85
C HIS A 91 -23.18 9.19 -15.64
N SER A 92 -24.18 10.06 -15.53
CA SER A 92 -25.39 9.86 -14.75
C SER A 92 -26.59 9.97 -15.68
N ALA A 93 -27.80 9.71 -15.17
CA ALA A 93 -29.03 9.86 -15.95
C ALA A 93 -29.20 11.26 -16.57
N THR A 94 -28.60 12.29 -15.99
CA THR A 94 -28.80 13.69 -16.41
C THR A 94 -27.50 14.44 -16.72
N ARG A 95 -26.33 13.84 -16.53
CA ARG A 95 -25.04 14.54 -16.65
C ARG A 95 -23.94 13.64 -17.20
N SER A 96 -22.99 14.25 -17.88
CA SER A 96 -21.74 13.61 -18.31
C SER A 96 -20.57 14.46 -17.84
N ILE A 97 -19.59 13.83 -17.18
CA ILE A 97 -18.44 14.50 -16.57
C ILE A 97 -17.18 13.78 -17.03
N VAL A 98 -16.32 14.49 -17.75
CA VAL A 98 -14.96 14.01 -18.03
C VAL A 98 -14.18 14.00 -16.72
N VAL A 99 -13.50 12.89 -16.41
CA VAL A 99 -12.74 12.76 -15.16
C VAL A 99 -11.78 13.95 -15.00
N PRO A 100 -11.82 14.65 -13.85
CA PRO A 100 -10.89 15.73 -13.59
C PRO A 100 -9.53 15.18 -13.18
N SER A 101 -8.47 15.83 -13.64
CA SER A 101 -7.11 15.66 -13.11
C SER A 101 -6.82 16.66 -11.99
N VAL A 102 -7.32 17.89 -12.13
CA VAL A 102 -7.13 18.98 -11.18
C VAL A 102 -8.45 19.70 -10.95
N ILE A 103 -8.79 19.92 -9.68
CA ILE A 103 -9.95 20.72 -9.27
C ILE A 103 -9.51 21.85 -8.33
N GLN A 104 -10.25 22.95 -8.35
CA GLN A 104 -10.01 24.11 -7.50
C GLN A 104 -11.22 24.38 -6.61
N LEU A 105 -10.99 24.65 -5.32
CA LEU A 105 -12.04 25.11 -4.42
C LEU A 105 -12.56 26.49 -4.83
N ARG A 106 -13.88 26.68 -4.75
CA ARG A 106 -14.51 27.99 -4.97
C ARG A 106 -14.31 28.97 -3.82
N SER A 107 -14.13 28.45 -2.60
CA SER A 107 -13.86 29.24 -1.42
C SER A 107 -12.44 29.01 -0.92
N TYR A 108 -11.83 30.07 -0.42
CA TYR A 108 -10.51 30.00 0.18
C TYR A 108 -10.54 29.21 1.48
N VAL A 109 -9.62 28.27 1.63
CA VAL A 109 -9.39 27.57 2.89
C VAL A 109 -8.00 27.92 3.41
N ARG A 110 -7.94 28.52 4.61
CA ARG A 110 -6.68 28.72 5.31
C ARG A 110 -6.20 27.40 5.86
N VAL A 111 -5.08 26.89 5.33
CA VAL A 111 -4.39 25.75 5.93
C VAL A 111 -3.45 26.31 7.00
N PRO A 112 -3.75 26.14 8.31
CA PRO A 112 -2.84 26.58 9.35
C PRO A 112 -1.50 25.88 9.15
N TYR A 113 -0.43 26.67 9.16
CA TYR A 113 1.01 26.36 9.18
C TYR A 113 1.33 24.87 8.94
N ARG A 114 1.95 24.55 7.79
CA ARG A 114 2.26 23.16 7.36
C ARG A 114 2.84 22.35 8.50
N ALA A 115 1.95 21.64 9.21
CA ALA A 115 2.33 20.83 10.35
C ALA A 115 3.38 19.83 9.87
N ARG A 116 4.41 19.58 10.71
CA ARG A 116 5.37 18.50 10.49
C ARG A 116 4.59 17.27 10.02
N VAL A 117 5.01 16.67 8.91
CA VAL A 117 4.30 15.53 8.33
C VAL A 117 4.10 14.50 9.44
N PRO A 118 2.86 14.13 9.80
CA PRO A 118 2.65 13.20 10.90
C PRO A 118 3.29 11.86 10.53
N MET A 119 4.07 11.32 11.46
CA MET A 119 4.70 10.03 11.25
C MET A 119 3.65 8.92 11.40
N THR A 120 3.11 8.50 10.26
CA THR A 120 2.23 7.33 10.17
C THR A 120 3.03 6.15 9.61
N ARG A 121 2.60 4.91 9.90
CA ARG A 121 3.22 3.71 9.30
C ARG A 121 3.29 3.79 7.77
N ALA A 122 2.22 4.25 7.12
CA ALA A 122 2.18 4.39 5.66
C ALA A 122 3.22 5.41 5.16
N ALA A 123 3.32 6.56 5.83
CA ALA A 123 4.31 7.58 5.50
C ALA A 123 5.75 7.09 5.72
N LEU A 124 6.01 6.40 6.83
CA LEU A 124 7.33 5.83 7.12
C LEU A 124 7.75 4.80 6.06
N MET A 125 6.83 3.89 5.70
CA MET A 125 7.06 2.89 4.65
C MET A 125 7.37 3.55 3.31
N HIS A 126 6.67 4.63 2.96
CA HIS A 126 6.93 5.35 1.73
C HIS A 126 8.27 6.11 1.75
N ARG A 127 8.62 6.75 2.89
CA ARG A 127 9.92 7.41 3.07
C ARG A 127 11.07 6.43 2.78
N ASP A 128 10.95 5.23 3.32
CA ASP A 128 11.98 4.19 3.20
C ASP A 128 11.82 3.32 1.95
N ARG A 129 10.94 3.71 1.02
CA ARG A 129 10.67 3.02 -0.26
C ARG A 129 10.31 1.54 -0.09
N PHE A 130 9.64 1.21 1.01
CA PHE A 130 9.30 -0.17 1.38
C PHE A 130 10.52 -1.10 1.46
N CYS A 131 11.70 -0.56 1.77
CA CYS A 131 12.94 -1.30 1.95
C CYS A 131 13.34 -1.34 3.42
N CYS A 132 13.83 -2.49 3.88
CA CYS A 132 14.31 -2.71 5.22
C CYS A 132 15.59 -1.90 5.44
N ALA A 133 15.62 -1.06 6.47
CA ALA A 133 16.76 -0.21 6.79
C ALA A 133 18.05 -0.99 7.12
N TYR A 134 17.92 -2.25 7.53
CA TYR A 134 19.03 -3.13 7.90
C TYR A 134 19.51 -3.97 6.71
N CYS A 135 18.67 -4.84 6.16
CA CYS A 135 19.08 -5.79 5.11
C CYS A 135 18.80 -5.30 3.68
N GLY A 136 17.97 -4.28 3.48
CA GLY A 136 17.56 -3.79 2.15
C GLY A 136 16.44 -4.58 1.48
N ALA A 137 16.03 -5.73 2.04
CA ALA A 137 14.89 -6.51 1.54
C ALA A 137 13.56 -5.75 1.71
N LYS A 138 12.45 -6.31 1.19
CA LYS A 138 11.13 -5.69 1.35
C LYS A 138 10.75 -5.55 2.82
N ALA A 139 10.34 -4.35 3.21
CA ALA A 139 9.85 -4.03 4.55
C ALA A 139 8.34 -4.25 4.67
N ASP A 140 7.93 -4.72 5.84
CA ASP A 140 6.56 -5.02 6.22
C ASP A 140 6.25 -4.59 7.66
N THR A 141 7.26 -4.30 8.48
CA THR A 141 7.11 -3.79 9.85
C THR A 141 7.79 -2.44 10.04
N VAL A 142 7.47 -1.78 11.15
CA VAL A 142 8.17 -0.59 11.64
C VAL A 142 8.99 -1.02 12.84
N ASP A 143 10.22 -0.55 12.91
CA ASP A 143 11.11 -0.77 14.05
C ASP A 143 11.64 0.57 14.59
N HIS A 144 11.94 0.59 15.89
CA HIS A 144 12.58 1.70 16.57
C HIS A 144 14.07 1.44 16.70
N VAL A 145 14.91 2.25 16.07
CA VAL A 145 16.38 2.13 16.07
C VAL A 145 16.92 2.02 17.50
N VAL A 146 16.47 2.93 18.37
CA VAL A 146 16.53 2.81 19.82
C VAL A 146 15.20 2.23 20.30
N PRO A 147 15.17 1.02 20.88
CA PRO A 147 13.93 0.41 21.36
C PRO A 147 13.21 1.26 22.41
N ARG A 148 11.88 1.19 22.44
CA ARG A 148 11.07 1.93 23.44
C ARG A 148 11.43 1.56 24.89
N SER A 149 11.76 0.29 25.14
CA SER A 149 12.22 -0.19 26.45
C SER A 149 13.53 0.47 26.91
N ARG A 150 14.28 1.06 25.99
CA ARG A 150 15.52 1.81 26.25
C ARG A 150 15.35 3.32 26.05
N GLY A 151 14.12 3.82 26.13
CA GLY A 151 13.82 5.25 26.05
C GLY A 151 13.74 5.83 24.63
N GLY A 152 13.67 4.99 23.59
CA GLY A 152 13.53 5.49 22.22
C GLY A 152 12.15 6.04 21.91
N ASP A 153 12.11 7.25 21.33
CA ASP A 153 10.88 7.94 20.96
C ASP A 153 10.22 7.37 19.69
N HIS A 154 8.91 7.60 19.55
CA HIS A 154 8.19 7.32 18.31
C HIS A 154 8.24 8.53 17.37
N SER A 155 9.40 8.73 16.73
CA SER A 155 9.71 9.89 15.89
C SER A 155 10.32 9.49 14.54
N TRP A 156 10.36 10.43 13.60
CA TRP A 156 10.95 10.20 12.28
C TRP A 156 12.44 9.83 12.37
N GLU A 157 13.12 10.35 13.38
CA GLU A 157 14.55 10.18 13.66
C GLU A 157 14.87 8.86 14.36
N ASN A 158 13.86 8.12 14.83
CA ASN A 158 14.06 6.85 15.52
C ASN A 158 13.30 5.67 14.88
N CYS A 159 12.27 5.92 14.08
CA CYS A 159 11.53 4.85 13.41
C CYS A 159 12.07 4.60 11.99
N VAL A 160 12.14 3.32 11.61
CA VAL A 160 12.52 2.86 10.27
C VAL A 160 11.63 1.74 9.77
N ALA A 161 11.47 1.62 8.46
CA ALA A 161 10.89 0.44 7.83
C ALA A 161 11.85 -0.75 7.96
N CYS A 162 11.32 -1.90 8.34
CA CYS A 162 12.08 -3.11 8.60
C CYS A 162 11.33 -4.34 8.08
N CYS A 163 12.04 -5.42 7.78
CA CYS A 163 11.40 -6.71 7.53
C CYS A 163 11.19 -7.47 8.85
N SER A 164 10.14 -8.29 8.93
CA SER A 164 9.80 -9.08 10.11
C SER A 164 10.99 -9.89 10.67
N THR A 165 11.83 -10.47 9.81
CA THR A 165 13.01 -11.25 10.23
C THR A 165 14.06 -10.40 10.93
N CYS A 166 14.43 -9.25 10.37
CA CYS A 166 15.38 -8.33 11.00
C CYS A 166 14.79 -7.72 12.27
N ASN A 167 13.51 -7.37 12.25
CA ASN A 167 12.80 -6.80 13.40
C ASN A 167 12.82 -7.76 14.60
N HIS A 168 12.51 -9.04 14.36
CA HIS A 168 12.56 -10.08 15.39
C HIS A 168 13.99 -10.28 15.91
N ARG A 169 14.99 -10.37 15.01
CA ARG A 169 16.39 -10.57 15.41
C ARG A 169 16.93 -9.42 16.24
N LYS A 170 16.51 -8.18 15.94
CA LYS A 170 16.90 -7.00 16.70
C LYS A 170 16.25 -6.96 18.08
N GLY A 171 14.93 -7.14 18.15
CA GLY A 171 14.20 -7.07 19.41
C GLY A 171 14.46 -5.75 20.16
N ASP A 172 14.83 -5.86 21.43
CA ASP A 172 15.14 -4.76 22.34
C ASP A 172 16.64 -4.38 22.39
N LYS A 173 17.41 -4.86 21.41
CA LYS A 173 18.85 -4.56 21.30
C LYS A 173 19.10 -3.27 20.54
N LEU A 174 20.18 -2.59 20.92
CA LEU A 174 20.76 -1.46 20.19
C LEU A 174 21.53 -1.98 18.98
N LEU A 175 21.69 -1.13 17.96
CA LEU A 175 22.45 -1.51 16.77
C LEU A 175 23.92 -1.80 17.09
N SER A 176 24.50 -1.09 18.06
CA SER A 176 25.86 -1.32 18.54
C SER A 176 26.05 -2.72 19.14
N GLU A 177 25.07 -3.24 19.87
CA GLU A 177 25.11 -4.59 20.46
C GLU A 177 25.07 -5.70 19.41
N LEU A 178 24.54 -5.40 18.22
CA LEU A 178 24.46 -6.32 17.08
C LEU A 178 25.61 -6.14 16.09
N GLY A 179 26.44 -5.09 16.25
CA GLY A 179 27.39 -4.66 15.23
C GLY A 179 26.70 -4.21 13.93
N TRP A 180 25.46 -3.75 14.02
CA TRP A 180 24.70 -3.28 12.87
C TRP A 180 24.92 -1.80 12.62
N ALA A 181 24.84 -1.42 11.35
CA ALA A 181 24.79 -0.03 10.92
C ALA A 181 23.55 0.18 10.05
N LEU A 182 22.97 1.37 10.15
CA LEU A 182 21.90 1.77 9.26
C LEU A 182 22.44 2.07 7.87
N ARG A 183 21.71 1.66 6.84
CA ARG A 183 22.05 2.02 5.45
C ARG A 183 21.87 3.50 5.17
N ARG A 184 20.93 4.15 5.87
CA ARG A 184 20.63 5.59 5.78
C ARG A 184 20.16 6.09 7.14
N PRO A 185 20.53 7.32 7.55
CA PRO A 185 20.02 7.89 8.78
C PRO A 185 18.50 8.16 8.68
N PRO A 186 17.70 7.78 9.68
CA PRO A 186 16.29 8.14 9.75
C PRO A 186 16.16 9.66 9.92
N MET A 187 15.60 10.32 8.92
CA MET A 187 15.32 11.76 8.96
C MET A 187 13.85 12.00 8.59
N PRO A 188 13.26 13.13 9.03
CA PRO A 188 11.97 13.57 8.53
C PRO A 188 12.01 13.77 7.01
N PRO A 189 10.93 13.44 6.30
CA PRO A 189 10.86 13.75 4.87
C PRO A 189 10.91 15.26 4.63
N THR A 190 11.68 15.66 3.61
CA THR A 190 11.77 17.04 3.16
C THR A 190 10.82 17.31 1.99
N GLY A 191 10.42 18.57 1.82
CA GLY A 191 9.63 19.00 0.67
C GLY A 191 8.22 19.43 1.04
N GLN A 192 7.84 20.59 0.51
CA GLN A 192 6.58 21.27 0.76
C GLN A 192 5.35 20.40 0.49
N HIS A 193 5.44 19.55 -0.54
CA HIS A 193 4.35 18.72 -1.03
C HIS A 193 4.56 17.23 -0.74
N TRP A 194 5.51 16.85 0.11
CA TRP A 194 5.82 15.43 0.36
C TRP A 194 4.58 14.64 0.82
N ARG A 195 3.72 15.24 1.65
CA ARG A 195 2.46 14.61 2.08
C ARG A 195 1.51 14.28 0.91
N LEU A 196 1.51 15.14 -0.11
CA LEU A 196 0.74 14.94 -1.32
C LEU A 196 1.37 13.83 -2.16
N LEU A 197 2.67 13.94 -2.41
CA LEU A 197 3.44 13.06 -3.29
C LEU A 197 3.60 11.64 -2.74
N SER A 198 3.77 11.48 -1.43
CA SER A 198 3.97 10.17 -0.76
C SER A 198 2.75 9.24 -0.79
N THR A 199 1.62 9.67 -1.35
CA THR A 199 0.45 8.81 -1.53
C THR A 199 0.07 8.61 -2.99
N VAL A 200 0.82 9.24 -3.89
CA VAL A 200 0.56 9.29 -5.33
C VAL A 200 1.66 8.49 -6.02
N LYS A 201 1.27 7.34 -6.59
CA LYS A 201 2.22 6.47 -7.31
C LYS A 201 2.59 7.01 -8.68
N GLU A 202 1.63 7.68 -9.33
CA GLU A 202 1.73 8.20 -10.68
C GLU A 202 1.27 9.65 -10.65
N LEU A 203 2.15 10.56 -11.03
CA LEU A 203 1.85 11.98 -11.13
C LEU A 203 1.33 12.27 -12.53
N ASP A 204 0.14 12.86 -12.61
CA ASP A 204 -0.34 13.40 -13.87
C ASP A 204 0.53 14.61 -14.26
N PRO A 205 1.05 14.67 -15.51
CA PRO A 205 1.85 15.79 -15.98
C PRO A 205 1.20 17.17 -15.78
N ALA A 206 -0.15 17.23 -15.79
CA ALA A 206 -0.88 18.47 -15.52
C ALA A 206 -0.61 19.05 -14.12
N TRP A 207 -0.14 18.24 -13.17
CA TRP A 207 0.10 18.67 -11.80
C TRP A 207 1.42 19.41 -11.62
N ALA A 208 2.39 19.18 -12.52
CA ALA A 208 3.75 19.72 -12.41
C ALA A 208 3.75 21.25 -12.24
N ARG A 209 2.87 21.95 -12.96
CA ARG A 209 2.73 23.42 -12.89
C ARG A 209 2.31 23.96 -11.52
N TYR A 210 1.73 23.13 -10.66
CA TYR A 210 1.22 23.54 -9.34
C TYR A 210 2.14 23.11 -8.19
N LEU A 211 2.96 22.09 -8.41
CA LEU A 211 3.78 21.48 -7.35
C LEU A 211 5.19 22.09 -7.26
N GLY A 212 5.58 22.93 -8.22
CA GLY A 212 6.91 23.55 -8.31
C GLY A 212 7.96 22.62 -8.93
N GLU A 213 9.14 23.16 -9.28
CA GLU A 213 10.27 22.35 -9.74
C GLU A 213 10.72 21.37 -8.65
N GLY A 214 10.93 20.09 -9.02
CA GLY A 214 11.38 19.03 -8.09
C GLY A 214 10.26 18.21 -7.43
N ALA A 215 9.02 18.30 -7.92
CA ALA A 215 7.90 17.51 -7.41
C ALA A 215 7.73 16.11 -8.06
N ALA A 216 8.54 15.78 -9.07
CA ALA A 216 8.55 14.51 -9.78
C ALA A 216 9.82 13.71 -9.45
#